data_AF-A0A139PAT5-F1
#
_entry.id   AF-A0A139PAT5-F1
#
_cell.length_a   1.000
_cell.length_b   1.000
_cell.length_c   1.000
_cell.angle_alpha   90.00
_cell.angle_beta   90.00
_cell.angle_gamma   90.00
#
_symmetry.space_group_name_H-M   'P 1'
#
loop_
_entity.id
_entity.type
_entity.pdbx_description
1 polymer ?
#
loop_
_entity_poly.entity_id
_entity_poly.type
_entity_poly.pdbx_seq_one_letter_code
_entity_poly.pdbx_strand_id
1 'polypeptide(L)'
;MGTADVIKGEYPELRPLADAGPSKRDQSDQYIDPDEAAFNWNIDDLADLRFNTVQTDANGTPIEDILDKYGKALKGDFSNDEMDLEWGTLQSYDEEEEWPIYYTDQSVSLDFDKKKEAFYLNSLHMYDIRFVGSSHNAEDEAMATDYFEKLKKGDAKTGKDGVSYKDVFKEYGSLRNIYIYVDEDFKEKTSRTIMEAVYAAPNGGSYKLTFIQQEDGNYLLSAALAK
;
A
#
# COMPACT_ATOMS: atom_id res chain seq x y z
N MET A 1 -16.10 42.17 48.67
CA MET A 1 -14.65 42.32 48.43
C MET A 1 -13.93 41.25 49.24
N GLY A 2 -13.03 40.50 48.59
CA GLY A 2 -12.05 39.61 49.23
C GLY A 2 -12.39 38.12 49.18
N THR A 3 -12.10 37.46 48.06
CA THR A 3 -12.02 35.98 48.01
C THR A 3 -10.64 35.57 47.50
N ALA A 4 -9.87 35.03 48.46
CA ALA A 4 -8.91 33.93 48.38
C ALA A 4 -7.83 33.95 47.28
N ASP A 5 -6.59 34.15 47.75
CA ASP A 5 -5.38 33.64 47.13
C ASP A 5 -5.49 32.13 46.90
N VAL A 6 -5.35 31.71 45.63
CA VAL A 6 -5.18 30.30 45.26
C VAL A 6 -3.69 30.05 45.05
N ILE A 7 -3.17 29.13 45.85
CA ILE A 7 -1.80 28.61 45.82
C ILE A 7 -1.51 28.07 44.41
N LYS A 8 -0.47 28.61 43.75
CA LYS A 8 0.15 27.99 42.57
C LYS A 8 0.71 26.63 42.99
N GLY A 9 0.01 25.56 42.67
CA GLY A 9 0.59 24.23 42.69
C GLY A 9 1.70 24.17 41.66
N GLU A 10 2.95 24.08 42.11
CA GLU A 10 4.07 23.65 41.28
C GLU A 10 3.75 22.24 40.77
N TYR A 11 3.49 22.12 39.46
CA TYR A 11 3.48 20.83 38.81
C TYR A 11 4.90 20.24 38.92
N PRO A 12 5.06 18.94 39.21
CA PRO A 12 6.39 18.35 39.25
C PRO A 12 7.03 18.46 37.86
N GLU A 13 8.22 19.06 37.79
CA GLU A 13 9.07 18.99 36.61
C GLU A 13 9.40 17.52 36.34
N LEU A 14 8.85 16.97 35.27
CA LEU A 14 9.25 15.67 34.77
C LEU A 14 10.71 15.78 34.33
N ARG A 15 11.61 15.11 35.06
CA ARG A 15 12.98 14.89 34.63
C ARG A 15 13.03 13.50 33.99
N PRO A 16 13.14 13.39 32.65
CA PRO A 16 13.28 12.11 31.99
C PRO A 16 14.54 11.43 32.51
N LEU A 17 14.38 10.23 33.07
CA LEU A 17 15.47 9.32 33.35
C LEU A 17 15.75 8.55 32.06
N ALA A 18 16.99 8.63 31.59
CA ALA A 18 17.54 8.05 30.37
C ALA A 18 17.27 8.84 29.07
N ASP A 19 18.27 8.80 28.19
CA ASP A 19 18.18 9.14 26.77
C ASP A 19 17.16 8.18 26.14
N ALA A 20 15.87 8.50 26.31
CA ALA A 20 14.82 7.91 25.53
C ALA A 20 15.12 8.36 24.11
N GLY A 21 15.56 7.44 23.26
CA GLY A 21 15.78 7.71 21.83
C GLY A 21 14.59 8.44 21.19
N PRO A 22 14.68 8.84 19.92
CA PRO A 22 13.70 9.70 19.27
C PRO A 22 12.27 9.27 19.61
N SER A 23 11.46 10.23 20.09
CA SER A 23 10.08 9.98 20.46
C SER A 23 9.31 9.41 19.25
N LYS A 24 8.16 8.75 19.48
CA LYS A 24 7.31 8.30 18.36
C LYS A 24 6.98 9.42 17.37
N ARG A 25 6.94 10.67 17.86
CA ARG A 25 6.78 11.89 17.07
C ARG A 25 8.04 12.24 16.25
N ASP A 26 9.23 12.09 16.83
CA ASP A 26 10.51 12.31 16.11
C ASP A 26 10.76 11.22 15.05
N GLN A 27 10.17 10.04 15.22
CA GLN A 27 10.18 8.95 14.23
C GLN A 27 9.18 9.20 13.10
N SER A 28 7.98 9.73 13.40
CA SER A 28 6.97 10.01 12.36
C SER A 28 7.41 11.10 11.38
N ASP A 29 8.10 12.14 11.85
CA ASP A 29 8.54 13.27 11.01
C ASP A 29 9.53 12.86 9.91
N GLN A 30 10.18 11.69 10.03
CA GLN A 30 11.08 11.14 9.02
C GLN A 30 10.31 10.57 7.81
N TYR A 31 9.10 10.07 8.05
CA TYR A 31 8.34 9.26 7.09
C TYR A 31 7.04 9.91 6.63
N ILE A 32 6.49 10.82 7.42
CA ILE A 32 5.18 11.44 7.22
C ILE A 32 5.33 12.95 7.08
N ASP A 33 4.68 13.50 6.06
CA ASP A 33 4.50 14.94 5.85
C ASP A 33 3.20 15.18 5.09
N PRO A 34 2.08 15.41 5.80
CA PRO A 34 0.77 15.54 5.18
C PRO A 34 0.65 16.75 4.24
N ASP A 35 1.46 17.80 4.48
CA ASP A 35 1.44 19.04 3.70
C ASP A 35 2.15 18.87 2.34
N GLU A 36 3.16 18.01 2.28
CA GLU A 36 3.92 17.69 1.07
C GLU A 36 3.50 16.37 0.40
N ALA A 37 2.68 15.55 1.06
CA ALA A 37 2.23 14.26 0.55
C ALA A 37 1.46 14.41 -0.78
N ALA A 38 1.93 13.70 -1.81
CA ALA A 38 1.30 13.67 -3.12
C ALA A 38 0.98 12.24 -3.54
N PHE A 39 -0.13 12.08 -4.26
CA PHE A 39 -0.49 10.82 -4.88
C PHE A 39 -0.03 10.79 -6.35
N ASN A 40 1.12 10.17 -6.61
CA ASN A 40 1.80 10.18 -7.92
C ASN A 40 2.16 8.78 -8.47
N TRP A 41 1.45 7.74 -8.03
CA TRP A 41 1.67 6.35 -8.43
C TRP A 41 1.23 6.07 -9.87
N ASN A 42 2.03 5.28 -10.60
CA ASN A 42 1.79 4.82 -11.96
C ASN A 42 1.68 3.28 -12.02
N ILE A 43 0.98 2.74 -13.02
CA ILE A 43 0.88 1.29 -13.29
C ILE A 43 2.27 0.64 -13.34
N ASP A 44 3.25 1.33 -13.94
CA ASP A 44 4.59 0.78 -14.12
C ASP A 44 5.34 0.59 -12.81
N ASP A 45 4.99 1.35 -11.76
CA ASP A 45 5.66 1.32 -10.47
C ASP A 45 5.55 -0.02 -9.77
N LEU A 46 4.44 -0.74 -9.98
CA LEU A 46 4.18 -2.03 -9.33
C LEU A 46 5.17 -3.12 -9.75
N ALA A 47 5.78 -3.01 -10.93
CA ALA A 47 6.77 -3.97 -11.43
C ALA A 47 8.16 -3.77 -10.82
N ASP A 48 8.46 -2.56 -10.34
CA ASP A 48 9.77 -2.21 -9.76
C ASP A 48 9.89 -2.61 -8.29
N LEU A 49 8.75 -2.89 -7.64
CA LEU A 49 8.70 -3.23 -6.22
C LEU A 49 9.14 -4.67 -5.96
N ARG A 50 9.90 -4.82 -4.88
CA ARG A 50 10.35 -6.09 -4.35
C ARG A 50 9.78 -6.26 -2.95
N PHE A 51 9.36 -7.47 -2.63
CA PHE A 51 8.72 -7.77 -1.36
C PHE A 51 9.57 -8.75 -0.55
N ASN A 52 9.54 -8.60 0.77
CA ASN A 52 10.25 -9.48 1.69
C ASN A 52 9.78 -10.93 1.55
N THR A 53 10.70 -11.85 1.83
CA THR A 53 10.40 -13.27 2.00
C THR A 53 10.95 -13.72 3.34
N VAL A 54 10.25 -14.56 4.11
CA VAL A 54 10.87 -15.15 5.32
C VAL A 54 11.78 -16.33 5.01
N GLN A 55 11.71 -16.89 3.79
CA GLN A 55 12.52 -18.06 3.40
C GLN A 55 13.93 -17.74 2.90
N THR A 56 14.23 -16.51 2.49
CA THR A 56 15.54 -16.12 1.95
C THR A 56 16.06 -14.85 2.60
N ASP A 57 17.38 -14.62 2.53
CA ASP A 57 17.99 -13.33 2.92
C ASP A 57 17.71 -12.20 1.91
N ALA A 58 16.81 -12.43 0.93
CA ALA A 58 16.41 -11.39 0.00
C ALA A 58 15.47 -10.42 0.71
N ASN A 59 15.90 -9.17 0.78
CA ASN A 59 15.09 -8.09 1.30
C ASN A 59 14.21 -7.51 0.19
N GLY A 60 13.04 -7.03 0.57
CA GLY A 60 12.17 -6.21 -0.25
C GLY A 60 12.78 -4.84 -0.55
N THR A 61 11.99 -3.96 -1.17
CA THR A 61 12.40 -2.58 -1.43
C THR A 61 12.61 -1.86 -0.10
N PRO A 62 13.78 -1.23 0.12
CA PRO A 62 14.01 -0.40 1.31
C PRO A 62 13.02 0.75 1.37
N ILE A 63 12.63 1.14 2.59
CA ILE A 63 11.77 2.31 2.80
C ILE A 63 12.36 3.59 2.18
N GLU A 64 13.67 3.78 2.27
CA GLU A 64 14.34 4.99 1.74
C GLU A 64 14.14 5.13 0.23
N ASP A 65 14.19 4.02 -0.52
CA ASP A 65 13.95 4.02 -1.98
C ASP A 65 12.50 4.41 -2.31
N ILE A 66 11.53 4.08 -1.43
CA ILE A 66 10.12 4.49 -1.56
C ILE A 66 9.98 5.98 -1.29
N LEU A 67 10.58 6.49 -0.21
CA LEU A 67 10.51 7.91 0.15
C LEU A 67 11.21 8.80 -0.89
N ASP A 68 12.36 8.35 -1.42
CA ASP A 68 13.08 9.06 -2.47
C ASP A 68 12.24 9.19 -3.76
N LYS A 69 11.39 8.19 -4.04
CA LYS A 69 10.57 8.14 -5.26
C LYS A 69 9.21 8.84 -5.10
N TYR A 70 8.49 8.57 -4.01
CA TYR A 70 7.11 9.01 -3.79
C TYR A 70 6.98 10.14 -2.77
N GLY A 71 8.08 10.56 -2.15
CA GLY A 71 8.05 11.49 -1.04
C GLY A 71 7.52 10.84 0.24
N LYS A 72 7.34 11.67 1.27
CA LYS A 72 6.79 11.24 2.55
C LYS A 72 5.30 10.90 2.43
N ALA A 73 4.86 10.00 3.30
CA ALA A 73 3.48 9.54 3.37
C ALA A 73 2.56 10.60 3.98
N LEU A 74 1.25 10.44 3.73
CA LEU A 74 0.20 11.26 4.32
C LEU A 74 0.02 10.92 5.81
N LYS A 75 0.08 9.63 6.15
CA LYS A 75 -0.04 9.10 7.51
C LYS A 75 0.63 7.75 7.60
N GLY A 76 0.72 7.20 8.81
CA GLY A 76 1.26 5.88 9.02
C GLY A 76 1.20 5.44 10.47
N ASP A 77 1.32 4.13 10.66
CA ASP A 77 1.32 3.46 11.96
C ASP A 77 2.68 2.80 12.21
N PHE A 78 3.22 3.00 13.42
CA PHE A 78 4.57 2.57 13.76
C PHE A 78 4.60 1.63 14.96
N SER A 79 5.29 0.51 14.78
CA SER A 79 5.75 -0.36 15.85
C SER A 79 7.27 -0.51 15.79
N ASN A 80 7.85 -1.29 16.71
CA ASN A 80 9.30 -1.47 16.75
C ASN A 80 9.85 -2.22 15.53
N ASP A 81 9.04 -3.14 14.97
CA ASP A 81 9.45 -4.08 13.94
C ASP A 81 8.59 -4.00 12.67
N GLU A 82 7.53 -3.20 12.69
CA GLU A 82 6.59 -3.03 11.57
C GLU A 82 6.22 -1.56 11.41
N MET A 83 5.96 -1.16 10.17
CA MET A 83 5.50 0.18 9.84
C MET A 83 4.54 0.11 8.65
N ASP A 84 3.38 0.74 8.76
CA ASP A 84 2.46 0.99 7.65
C ASP A 84 2.54 2.47 7.28
N LEU A 85 2.68 2.77 5.98
CA LEU A 85 2.66 4.12 5.45
C LEU A 85 1.62 4.23 4.35
N GLU A 86 0.79 5.29 4.39
CA GLU A 86 -0.26 5.54 3.41
C GLU A 86 -0.01 6.83 2.62
N TRP A 87 -0.03 6.73 1.29
CA TRP A 87 -0.13 7.86 0.36
C TRP A 87 -1.53 7.91 -0.21
N GLY A 88 -2.11 9.10 -0.37
CA GLY A 88 -3.45 9.20 -0.93
C GLY A 88 -3.81 10.59 -1.40
N THR A 89 -4.87 10.66 -2.21
CA THR A 89 -5.47 11.95 -2.60
C THR A 89 -6.39 12.41 -1.48
N LEU A 90 -5.93 13.39 -0.70
CA LEU A 90 -6.69 13.94 0.43
C LEU A 90 -7.98 14.62 -0.04
N GLN A 91 -9.12 14.17 0.48
CA GLN A 91 -10.43 14.78 0.25
C GLN A 91 -10.81 15.75 1.38
N SER A 92 -10.60 15.32 2.61
CA SER A 92 -10.85 16.13 3.81
C SER A 92 -10.05 15.58 4.98
N TYR A 93 -9.80 16.43 5.96
CA TYR A 93 -9.22 16.04 7.23
C TYR A 93 -9.94 16.79 8.36
N ASP A 94 -10.05 16.16 9.52
CA ASP A 94 -10.62 16.78 10.72
C ASP A 94 -9.48 17.21 11.66
N GLU A 95 -9.25 18.52 11.76
CA GLU A 95 -8.23 19.14 12.64
C GLU A 95 -8.66 19.21 14.11
N GLU A 96 -9.94 18.99 14.42
CA GLU A 96 -10.47 19.21 15.78
C GLU A 96 -10.15 18.06 16.75
N GLU A 97 -9.57 16.97 16.24
CA GLU A 97 -9.18 15.79 17.01
C GLU A 97 -7.69 15.80 17.38
N GLU A 98 -7.35 15.19 18.52
CA GLU A 98 -5.95 14.98 18.95
C GLU A 98 -5.17 14.08 17.95
N TRP A 99 -5.91 13.41 17.05
CA TRP A 99 -5.41 12.56 15.95
C TRP A 99 -6.21 12.87 14.67
N PRO A 100 -5.66 13.64 13.71
CA PRO A 100 -6.38 14.02 12.50
C PRO A 100 -6.77 12.79 11.67
N ILE A 101 -8.05 12.71 11.29
CA ILE A 101 -8.58 11.64 10.44
C ILE A 101 -8.52 12.12 8.99
N TYR A 102 -7.65 11.49 8.19
CA TYR A 102 -7.52 11.78 6.76
C TYR A 102 -8.44 10.87 5.95
N TYR A 103 -9.31 11.47 5.14
CA TYR A 103 -10.15 10.77 4.17
C TYR A 103 -9.52 10.89 2.79
N THR A 104 -9.20 9.75 2.17
CA THR A 104 -8.59 9.68 0.85
C THR A 104 -9.54 9.06 -0.17
N ASP A 105 -9.56 9.62 -1.37
CA ASP A 105 -10.35 9.09 -2.50
C ASP A 105 -9.62 8.00 -3.28
N GLN A 106 -8.29 8.07 -3.34
CA GLN A 106 -7.42 6.97 -3.78
C GLN A 106 -6.30 6.85 -2.78
N SER A 107 -5.89 5.62 -2.45
CA SER A 107 -4.76 5.41 -1.55
C SER A 107 -3.90 4.21 -1.91
N VAL A 108 -2.63 4.29 -1.53
CA VAL A 108 -1.68 3.18 -1.46
C VAL A 108 -1.16 3.10 -0.03
N SER A 109 -1.36 1.97 0.63
CA SER A 109 -0.71 1.61 1.89
C SER A 109 0.40 0.59 1.61
N LEU A 110 1.56 0.81 2.22
CA LEU A 110 2.72 -0.05 2.14
C LEU A 110 3.09 -0.52 3.54
N ASP A 111 3.13 -1.84 3.72
CA ASP A 111 3.57 -2.46 4.96
C ASP A 111 5.07 -2.78 4.87
N PHE A 112 5.81 -2.44 5.91
CA PHE A 112 7.24 -2.69 6.00
C PHE A 112 7.56 -3.49 7.25
N ASP A 113 8.43 -4.49 7.09
CA ASP A 113 9.03 -5.22 8.19
C ASP A 113 10.46 -4.75 8.42
N LYS A 114 10.85 -4.66 9.69
CA LYS A 114 12.24 -4.48 10.08
C LYS A 114 13.02 -5.77 9.86
N LYS A 115 14.08 -5.70 9.04
CA LYS A 115 15.10 -6.75 8.92
C LYS A 115 16.45 -6.16 9.32
N LYS A 116 17.00 -6.69 10.43
CA LYS A 116 18.19 -6.14 11.09
C LYS A 116 17.93 -4.70 11.54
N GLU A 117 18.57 -3.71 10.93
CA GLU A 117 18.49 -2.30 11.32
C GLU A 117 17.70 -1.44 10.33
N ALA A 118 17.04 -2.03 9.32
CA ALA A 118 16.31 -1.28 8.29
C ALA A 118 14.93 -1.90 7.98
N PHE A 119 14.00 -1.06 7.51
CA PHE A 119 12.65 -1.44 7.09
C PHE A 119 12.62 -1.76 5.59
N TYR A 120 11.95 -2.84 5.24
CA TYR A 120 11.81 -3.32 3.87
C TYR A 120 10.37 -3.70 3.57
N LEU A 121 9.93 -3.42 2.36
CA LEU A 121 8.56 -3.63 1.90
C LEU A 121 8.15 -5.11 2.03
N ASN A 122 7.01 -5.35 2.66
CA ASN A 122 6.41 -6.65 2.90
C ASN A 122 5.16 -6.88 2.05
N SER A 123 4.27 -5.89 2.02
CA SER A 123 3.03 -5.92 1.24
C SER A 123 2.62 -4.53 0.77
N LEU A 124 1.75 -4.50 -0.23
CA LEU A 124 1.17 -3.29 -0.79
C LEU A 124 -0.34 -3.47 -0.94
N HIS A 125 -1.08 -2.49 -0.47
CA HIS A 125 -2.52 -2.36 -0.64
C HIS A 125 -2.84 -1.07 -1.39
N MET A 126 -3.70 -1.14 -2.40
CA MET A 126 -4.23 0.05 -3.07
C MET A 126 -5.75 0.01 -3.08
N TYR A 127 -6.39 1.16 -2.92
CA TYR A 127 -7.85 1.31 -2.87
C TYR A 127 -8.33 2.37 -3.86
N ASP A 128 -9.42 2.03 -4.56
CA ASP A 128 -10.18 2.91 -5.45
C ASP A 128 -9.30 3.64 -6.50
N ILE A 129 -8.34 2.90 -7.06
CA ILE A 129 -7.34 3.41 -7.99
C ILE A 129 -7.93 3.70 -9.36
N ARG A 130 -7.54 4.84 -9.93
CA ARG A 130 -7.84 5.24 -11.31
C ARG A 130 -6.56 5.54 -12.08
N PHE A 131 -6.13 4.61 -12.91
CA PHE A 131 -4.92 4.80 -13.69
C PHE A 131 -5.14 5.72 -14.89
N VAL A 132 -4.40 6.84 -14.91
CA VAL A 132 -4.47 7.83 -15.98
C VAL A 132 -3.97 7.21 -17.30
N GLY A 133 -4.74 7.43 -18.37
CA GLY A 133 -4.42 6.93 -19.71
C GLY A 133 -5.06 5.60 -20.08
N SER A 134 -5.84 5.00 -19.18
CA SER A 134 -6.62 3.79 -19.49
C SER A 134 -7.85 4.08 -20.35
N SER A 135 -8.27 3.09 -21.16
CA SER A 135 -9.46 3.17 -22.03
C SER A 135 -10.75 3.35 -21.22
N HIS A 136 -10.87 2.63 -20.11
CA HIS A 136 -11.99 2.62 -19.17
C HIS A 136 -11.47 3.05 -17.79
N ASN A 137 -11.90 4.19 -17.27
CA ASN A 137 -11.37 4.77 -16.03
C ASN A 137 -12.38 5.64 -15.26
N ALA A 138 -13.68 5.51 -15.55
CA ALA A 138 -14.67 6.21 -14.73
C ALA A 138 -14.81 5.54 -13.35
N GLU A 139 -15.14 6.35 -12.33
CA GLU A 139 -15.14 5.97 -10.90
C GLU A 139 -15.94 4.70 -10.60
N ASP A 140 -17.10 4.53 -11.21
CA ASP A 140 -17.97 3.36 -11.04
C ASP A 140 -18.00 2.41 -12.25
N GLU A 141 -17.00 2.52 -13.14
CA GLU A 141 -16.98 1.74 -14.37
C GLU A 141 -16.68 0.26 -14.09
N ALA A 142 -17.69 -0.58 -14.29
CA ALA A 142 -17.54 -2.03 -14.19
C ALA A 142 -16.79 -2.61 -15.39
N MET A 143 -15.96 -3.62 -15.14
CA MET A 143 -15.32 -4.38 -16.21
C MET A 143 -16.37 -5.15 -17.01
N ALA A 144 -16.39 -5.00 -18.34
CA ALA A 144 -17.35 -5.72 -19.16
C ALA A 144 -17.15 -7.24 -19.05
N THR A 145 -18.25 -7.99 -18.90
CA THR A 145 -18.25 -9.46 -18.82
C THR A 145 -17.51 -10.08 -20.01
N ASP A 146 -17.78 -9.58 -21.22
CA ASP A 146 -17.15 -10.03 -22.46
C ASP A 146 -15.62 -9.86 -22.48
N TYR A 147 -15.11 -8.82 -21.82
CA TYR A 147 -13.68 -8.59 -21.68
C TYR A 147 -13.09 -9.57 -20.67
N PHE A 148 -13.70 -9.65 -19.48
CA PHE A 148 -13.29 -10.56 -18.41
C PHE A 148 -13.20 -12.02 -18.87
N GLU A 149 -14.21 -12.52 -19.60
CA GLU A 149 -14.26 -13.90 -20.08
C GLU A 149 -13.18 -14.22 -21.14
N LYS A 150 -12.74 -13.20 -21.90
CA LYS A 150 -11.72 -13.34 -22.96
C LYS A 150 -10.29 -13.16 -22.46
N LEU A 151 -10.09 -12.79 -21.20
CA LEU A 151 -8.75 -12.64 -20.61
C LEU A 151 -7.95 -13.93 -20.76
N LYS A 152 -6.76 -13.82 -21.36
CA LYS A 152 -5.85 -14.94 -21.54
C LYS A 152 -5.22 -15.30 -20.20
N LYS A 153 -5.71 -16.38 -19.60
CA LYS A 153 -5.12 -16.99 -18.40
C LYS A 153 -3.92 -17.84 -18.79
N GLY A 154 -2.81 -17.62 -18.10
CA GLY A 154 -1.60 -18.42 -18.19
C GLY A 154 -1.67 -19.66 -17.32
N ASP A 155 -0.50 -20.24 -17.06
CA ASP A 155 -0.35 -21.32 -16.10
C ASP A 155 -0.81 -20.90 -14.70
N ALA A 156 -1.56 -21.76 -14.01
CA ALA A 156 -2.17 -21.43 -12.74
C ALA A 156 -1.16 -21.20 -11.60
N LYS A 157 0.06 -21.76 -11.71
CA LYS A 157 1.09 -21.61 -10.67
C LYS A 157 2.03 -20.45 -10.96
N THR A 158 2.36 -20.25 -12.22
CA THR A 158 3.43 -19.35 -12.67
C THR A 158 2.93 -18.12 -13.43
N GLY A 159 1.68 -18.10 -13.88
CA GLY A 159 1.13 -17.04 -14.74
C GLY A 159 1.68 -17.06 -16.17
N LYS A 160 2.64 -17.93 -16.49
CA LYS A 160 3.29 -17.97 -17.81
C LYS A 160 2.28 -18.10 -18.94
N ASP A 161 2.52 -17.35 -20.02
CA ASP A 161 1.64 -17.19 -21.18
C ASP A 161 0.33 -16.44 -20.92
N GLY A 162 0.09 -15.95 -19.69
CA GLY A 162 -1.03 -15.08 -19.37
C GLY A 162 -0.89 -13.66 -19.94
N VAL A 163 -1.99 -12.91 -19.95
CA VAL A 163 -1.97 -11.47 -20.25
C VAL A 163 -1.27 -10.69 -19.13
N SER A 164 -0.54 -9.62 -19.49
CA SER A 164 0.11 -8.75 -18.51
C SER A 164 -0.92 -7.90 -17.77
N TYR A 165 -0.68 -7.67 -16.47
CA TYR A 165 -1.47 -6.72 -15.69
C TYR A 165 -1.47 -5.33 -16.33
N LYS A 166 -0.37 -4.91 -16.97
CA LYS A 166 -0.28 -3.60 -17.65
C LYS A 166 -1.27 -3.48 -18.79
N ASP A 167 -1.48 -4.55 -19.55
CA ASP A 167 -2.44 -4.56 -20.66
C ASP A 167 -3.88 -4.55 -20.13
N VAL A 168 -4.14 -5.27 -19.03
CA VAL A 168 -5.44 -5.24 -18.37
C VAL A 168 -5.73 -3.85 -17.81
N PHE A 169 -4.78 -3.23 -17.13
CA PHE A 169 -4.97 -1.96 -16.43
C PHE A 169 -5.04 -0.79 -17.41
N LYS A 170 -4.34 -0.88 -18.55
CA LYS A 170 -4.50 0.06 -19.67
C LYS A 170 -5.88 -0.01 -20.30
N GLU A 171 -6.51 -1.19 -20.32
CA GLU A 171 -7.88 -1.27 -20.80
C GLU A 171 -8.86 -0.82 -19.72
N TYR A 172 -8.76 -1.38 -18.51
CA TYR A 172 -9.59 -1.05 -17.35
C TYR A 172 -8.72 -0.53 -16.20
N GLY A 173 -8.66 0.79 -16.07
CA GLY A 173 -7.85 1.50 -15.07
C GLY A 173 -8.59 1.81 -13.77
N SER A 174 -9.90 1.57 -13.70
CA SER A 174 -10.73 1.75 -12.49
C SER A 174 -10.78 0.44 -11.69
N LEU A 175 -10.02 0.37 -10.61
CA LEU A 175 -9.90 -0.79 -9.73
C LEU A 175 -10.42 -0.47 -8.33
N ARG A 176 -11.16 -1.41 -7.74
CA ARG A 176 -11.61 -1.28 -6.34
C ARG A 176 -10.46 -1.50 -5.36
N ASN A 177 -9.65 -2.52 -5.62
CA ASN A 177 -8.44 -2.74 -4.84
C ASN A 177 -7.37 -3.51 -5.61
N ILE A 178 -6.14 -3.31 -5.17
CA ILE A 178 -4.98 -4.14 -5.49
C ILE A 178 -4.36 -4.60 -4.18
N TYR A 179 -3.99 -5.87 -4.09
CA TYR A 179 -3.17 -6.39 -3.00
C TYR A 179 -1.98 -7.16 -3.57
N ILE A 180 -0.76 -6.79 -3.17
CA ILE A 180 0.47 -7.48 -3.58
C ILE A 180 1.18 -8.00 -2.33
N TYR A 181 1.49 -9.29 -2.36
CA TYR A 181 2.13 -10.00 -1.25
C TYR A 181 2.92 -11.20 -1.75
N VAL A 182 3.75 -11.76 -0.88
CA VAL A 182 4.49 -13.00 -1.15
C VAL A 182 3.73 -14.20 -0.58
N ASP A 183 3.43 -15.17 -1.45
CA ASP A 183 2.93 -16.50 -1.07
C ASP A 183 4.11 -17.45 -0.93
N GLU A 184 4.25 -18.04 0.27
CA GLU A 184 5.39 -18.85 0.66
C GLU A 184 5.00 -20.30 0.94
N ASP A 185 5.58 -21.22 0.17
CA ASP A 185 5.51 -22.66 0.43
C ASP A 185 6.75 -23.12 1.20
N PHE A 186 6.63 -23.14 2.53
CA PHE A 186 7.69 -23.58 3.44
C PHE A 186 8.11 -25.04 3.28
N LYS A 187 7.25 -25.90 2.69
CA LYS A 187 7.59 -27.32 2.47
C LYS A 187 8.49 -27.45 1.26
N GLU A 188 8.12 -26.80 0.17
CA GLU A 188 8.87 -26.82 -1.09
C GLU A 188 10.03 -25.81 -1.10
N LYS A 189 10.12 -24.94 -0.08
CA LYS A 189 11.10 -23.86 0.04
C LYS A 189 11.03 -22.89 -1.14
N THR A 190 9.82 -22.53 -1.53
CA THR A 190 9.57 -21.64 -2.68
C THR A 190 8.70 -20.47 -2.26
N SER A 191 8.89 -19.35 -2.94
CA SER A 191 8.07 -18.15 -2.77
C SER A 191 7.65 -17.62 -4.14
N ARG A 192 6.52 -16.91 -4.18
CA ARG A 192 6.06 -16.20 -5.37
C ARG A 192 5.33 -14.93 -4.97
N THR A 193 5.59 -13.85 -5.67
CA THR A 193 4.85 -12.60 -5.49
C THR A 193 3.54 -12.68 -6.27
N ILE A 194 2.44 -12.42 -5.59
CA ILE A 194 1.08 -12.46 -6.12
C ILE A 194 0.52 -11.04 -6.11
N MET A 195 -0.09 -10.63 -7.22
CA MET A 195 -0.95 -9.45 -7.28
C MET A 195 -2.40 -9.88 -7.44
N GLU A 196 -3.25 -9.45 -6.53
CA GLU A 196 -4.71 -9.62 -6.63
C GLU A 196 -5.34 -8.27 -6.97
N ALA A 197 -6.07 -8.22 -8.08
CA ALA A 197 -6.75 -7.02 -8.54
C ALA A 197 -8.27 -7.27 -8.58
N VAL A 198 -9.04 -6.37 -7.99
CA VAL A 198 -10.50 -6.49 -7.91
C VAL A 198 -11.19 -5.37 -8.68
N TYR A 199 -12.12 -5.78 -9.54
CA TYR A 199 -12.96 -4.91 -10.36
C TYR A 199 -14.43 -5.07 -9.98
N ALA A 200 -15.22 -4.01 -10.19
CA ALA A 200 -16.67 -4.13 -10.19
C ALA A 200 -17.13 -4.97 -11.39
N ALA A 201 -18.13 -5.82 -11.18
CA ALA A 201 -18.79 -6.56 -12.26
C ALA A 201 -20.16 -5.93 -12.61
N PRO A 202 -20.65 -6.02 -13.86
CA PRO A 202 -21.89 -5.37 -14.28
C PRO A 202 -23.15 -5.87 -13.57
N ASN A 203 -23.08 -7.07 -12.98
CA ASN A 203 -24.17 -7.66 -12.19
C ASN A 203 -24.19 -7.21 -10.72
N GLY A 204 -23.35 -6.22 -10.34
CA GLY A 204 -23.18 -5.76 -8.96
C GLY A 204 -22.25 -6.62 -8.11
N GLY A 205 -21.68 -7.70 -8.68
CA GLY A 205 -20.66 -8.53 -8.05
C GLY A 205 -19.25 -7.97 -8.26
N SER A 206 -18.25 -8.85 -8.18
CA SER A 206 -16.85 -8.48 -8.41
C SER A 206 -16.10 -9.49 -9.26
N TYR A 207 -15.10 -9.00 -10.00
CA TYR A 207 -14.12 -9.83 -10.67
C TYR A 207 -12.80 -9.71 -9.96
N LYS A 208 -12.25 -10.85 -9.53
CA LYS A 208 -10.92 -10.97 -8.94
C LYS A 208 -9.98 -11.59 -9.96
N LEU A 209 -8.92 -10.85 -10.29
CA LEU A 209 -7.83 -11.32 -11.12
C LEU A 209 -6.61 -11.59 -10.24
N THR A 210 -5.97 -12.74 -10.44
CA THR A 210 -4.73 -13.11 -9.75
C THR A 210 -3.62 -13.17 -10.77
N PHE A 211 -2.56 -12.40 -10.53
CA PHE A 211 -1.37 -12.37 -11.35
C PHE A 211 -0.17 -12.85 -10.55
N ILE A 212 0.80 -13.47 -11.23
CA ILE A 212 2.04 -13.95 -10.65
C ILE A 212 3.20 -13.15 -11.24
N GLN A 213 4.10 -12.67 -10.39
CA GLN A 213 5.30 -11.95 -10.82
C GLN A 213 6.24 -12.89 -11.59
N GLN A 214 6.81 -12.38 -12.68
CA GLN A 214 7.81 -13.04 -13.51
C GLN A 214 9.22 -12.55 -13.14
N GLU A 215 10.25 -13.21 -13.66
CA GLU A 215 11.65 -12.84 -13.41
C GLU A 215 12.00 -11.40 -13.85
N ASP A 216 11.28 -10.85 -14.83
CA ASP A 216 11.45 -9.48 -15.33
C ASP A 216 10.65 -8.42 -14.54
N GLY A 217 10.00 -8.82 -13.44
CA GLY A 217 9.17 -7.96 -12.60
C GLY A 217 7.73 -7.77 -13.09
N ASN A 218 7.40 -8.20 -14.32
CA ASN A 218 6.04 -8.13 -14.84
C ASN A 218 5.10 -9.11 -14.11
N TYR A 219 3.80 -8.85 -14.10
CA TYR A 219 2.79 -9.74 -13.54
C TYR A 219 1.91 -10.29 -14.65
N LEU A 220 1.81 -11.61 -14.74
CA LEU A 220 0.99 -12.30 -15.74
C LEU A 220 -0.19 -13.02 -15.11
N LEU A 221 -1.35 -12.93 -15.76
CA LEU A 221 -2.62 -13.44 -15.25
C LEU A 221 -2.57 -14.97 -15.13
N SER A 222 -2.76 -15.50 -13.91
CA SER A 222 -2.85 -16.94 -13.65
C SER A 222 -4.29 -17.41 -13.44
N ALA A 223 -5.14 -16.57 -12.82
CA ALA A 223 -6.52 -16.91 -12.54
C ALA A 223 -7.46 -15.70 -12.62
N ALA A 224 -8.73 -15.95 -12.94
CA ALA A 224 -9.79 -14.96 -12.98
C ALA A 224 -11.07 -15.59 -12.41
N LEU A 225 -11.66 -14.94 -11.40
CA LEU A 225 -12.81 -15.43 -10.64
C LEU A 225 -13.90 -14.37 -10.55
N ALA A 226 -15.14 -14.74 -10.85
CA ALA A 226 -16.32 -13.91 -10.60
C ALA A 226 -16.93 -14.27 -9.24
N LYS A 227 -17.31 -13.26 -8.45
CA LYS A 227 -17.91 -13.38 -7.12
C LYS A 227 -19.21 -12.58 -7.04
#